data_AF-A0AAP2G1T8-F1
#
_entry.id   AF-A0AAP2G1T8-F1
#
_cell.length_a   1.000
_cell.length_b   1.000
_cell.length_c   1.000
_cell.angle_alpha   90.00
_cell.angle_beta   90.00
_cell.angle_gamma   90.00
#
_symmetry.space_group_name_H-M   'P 1'
#
loop_
_entity.id
_entity.type
_entity.pdbx_description
1 polymer ?
#
loop_
_entity_poly.entity_id
_entity_poly.type
_entity_poly.pdbx_seq_one_letter_code
_entity_poly.pdbx_strand_id
1 'polypeptide(L)'
;MYTIIHKGTIFHYFGEDDEMANQMVEVILNTNLKDLMELPELYEQKEWAKIKVRCHKGKSTMSYIGALQVRKMLEEIESDPETIYPQHRDQLMQDLQTVDEELRFFLNEQFG
;
A
#
# COMPACT_ATOMS: atom_id res chain seq x y z
N MET A 1 16.09 -2.51 -5.16
CA MET A 1 16.01 -1.26 -5.97
C MET A 1 14.56 -0.84 -5.99
N TYR A 2 14.28 0.44 -5.74
CA TYR A 2 12.92 0.96 -5.66
C TYR A 2 12.33 1.23 -7.05
N THR A 3 11.13 0.72 -7.30
CA THR A 3 10.37 0.84 -8.54
C THR A 3 9.01 1.48 -8.32
N ILE A 4 8.35 1.17 -7.20
CA ILE A 4 7.03 1.72 -6.84
C ILE A 4 7.16 2.74 -5.71
N ILE A 5 7.87 2.40 -4.64
CA ILE A 5 8.03 3.30 -3.49
C ILE A 5 9.11 4.35 -3.77
N HIS A 6 9.02 5.47 -3.06
CA HIS A 6 10.02 6.53 -3.15
C HIS A 6 10.59 6.84 -1.76
N LYS A 7 11.83 6.42 -1.53
CA LYS A 7 12.53 6.55 -0.23
C LYS A 7 12.49 7.98 0.33
N GLY A 8 12.73 8.99 -0.51
CA GLY A 8 12.68 10.38 -0.09
C GLY A 8 11.29 10.84 0.38
N THR A 9 10.22 10.22 -0.12
CA THR A 9 8.85 10.52 0.31
C THR A 9 8.56 9.94 1.69
N ILE A 10 9.09 8.75 2.00
CA ILE A 10 8.98 8.13 3.32
C ILE A 10 9.58 9.07 4.38
N PHE A 11 10.82 9.55 4.18
CA PHE A 11 11.46 10.49 5.11
C PHE A 11 10.77 11.85 5.16
N HIS A 12 10.23 12.33 4.03
CA HIS A 12 9.46 13.57 4.03
C HIS A 12 8.25 13.52 4.96
N TYR A 13 7.56 12.37 5.03
CA TYR A 13 6.36 12.20 5.86
C TYR A 13 6.64 11.75 7.29
N PHE A 14 7.63 10.87 7.49
CA PHE A 14 7.92 10.27 8.81
C PHE A 14 9.14 10.88 9.51
N GLY A 15 9.73 11.92 8.92
CA GLY A 15 10.90 12.60 9.45
C GLY A 15 12.20 12.01 8.91
N GLU A 16 13.27 12.79 8.99
CA GLU A 16 14.62 12.40 8.57
C GLU A 16 15.30 11.44 9.56
N ASP A 17 14.67 11.15 10.70
CA ASP A 17 15.14 10.16 11.67
C ASP A 17 14.78 8.75 11.20
N ASP A 18 15.82 7.94 10.98
CA ASP A 18 15.69 6.55 10.54
C ASP A 18 14.84 5.71 11.51
N GLU A 19 14.86 5.98 12.81
CA GLU A 19 14.08 5.19 13.79
C GLU A 19 12.57 5.37 13.58
N MET A 20 12.12 6.62 13.43
CA MET A 20 10.70 6.92 13.23
C MET A 20 10.22 6.41 11.87
N ALA A 21 10.99 6.61 10.81
CA ALA A 21 10.67 6.11 9.47
C ALA A 21 10.54 4.58 9.46
N ASN A 22 11.45 3.86 10.12
CA ASN A 22 11.42 2.41 10.22
C ASN A 22 10.18 1.90 10.98
N GLN A 23 9.88 2.48 12.14
CA GLN A 23 8.69 2.12 12.92
C GLN A 23 7.41 2.31 12.10
N MET A 24 7.31 3.41 11.36
CA MET A 24 6.13 3.68 10.52
C MET A 24 6.02 2.70 9.35
N VAL A 25 7.14 2.35 8.71
CA VAL A 25 7.17 1.33 7.65
C VAL A 25 6.78 -0.05 8.20
N GLU A 26 7.24 -0.43 9.40
CA GLU A 26 6.82 -1.66 10.05
C GLU A 26 5.31 -1.70 10.34
N VAL A 27 4.73 -0.58 10.79
CA VAL A 27 3.28 -0.46 11.00
C VAL A 27 2.56 -0.65 9.67
N ILE A 28 3.02 -0.02 8.59
CA ILE A 28 2.41 -0.13 7.25
C ILE A 28 2.42 -1.59 6.76
N LEU A 29 3.57 -2.26 6.87
CA LEU A 29 3.74 -3.67 6.50
C LEU A 29 2.80 -4.59 7.30
N ASN A 30 2.62 -4.30 8.59
CA ASN A 30 1.83 -5.15 9.47
C ASN A 30 0.34 -4.84 9.54
N THR A 31 -0.11 -3.73 8.94
CA THR A 31 -1.50 -3.30 8.97
C THR A 31 -2.02 -3.00 7.57
N ASN A 32 -1.82 -1.78 7.07
CA ASN A 32 -2.41 -1.27 5.83
C ASN A 32 -2.11 -2.17 4.61
N LEU A 33 -0.91 -2.73 4.52
CA LEU A 33 -0.57 -3.57 3.37
C LEU A 33 -1.27 -4.93 3.45
N LYS A 34 -1.28 -5.59 4.62
CA LYS A 34 -2.02 -6.84 4.84
C LYS A 34 -3.52 -6.66 4.58
N ASP A 35 -4.08 -5.58 5.08
CA ASP A 35 -5.46 -5.17 4.86
C ASP A 35 -5.85 -5.09 3.36
N LEU A 36 -4.93 -4.63 2.51
CA LEU A 36 -5.13 -4.55 1.06
C LEU A 36 -4.92 -5.91 0.37
N MET A 37 -4.08 -6.78 0.92
CA MET A 37 -3.90 -8.15 0.44
C MET A 37 -5.15 -9.03 0.67
N GLU A 38 -6.04 -8.63 1.58
CA GLU A 38 -7.33 -9.31 1.85
C GLU A 38 -8.45 -8.91 0.87
N LEU A 39 -8.22 -7.93 -0.01
CA LEU A 39 -9.24 -7.49 -0.98
C LEU A 39 -9.82 -8.62 -1.86
N PRO A 40 -9.06 -9.64 -2.31
CA PRO A 40 -9.62 -10.74 -3.06
C PRO A 40 -10.73 -11.47 -2.29
N GLU A 41 -10.51 -11.76 -1.00
CA GLU A 41 -11.48 -12.45 -0.16
C GLU A 41 -12.73 -11.59 0.06
N LEU A 42 -12.54 -10.30 0.37
CA LEU A 42 -13.64 -9.35 0.53
C LEU A 42 -14.47 -9.22 -0.76
N TYR A 43 -13.82 -9.31 -1.92
CA TYR A 43 -14.49 -9.26 -3.20
C TYR A 43 -15.38 -10.49 -3.44
N GLU A 44 -14.87 -11.70 -3.19
CA GLU A 44 -15.67 -12.94 -3.29
C GLU A 44 -16.87 -12.93 -2.34
N GLN A 45 -16.72 -12.32 -1.15
CA GLN A 45 -17.78 -12.15 -0.17
C GLN A 45 -18.75 -10.98 -0.48
N LYS A 46 -18.49 -10.21 -1.55
CA LYS A 46 -19.26 -9.02 -1.94
C LYS A 46 -19.31 -7.94 -0.86
N GLU A 47 -18.23 -7.81 -0.10
CA GLU A 47 -18.08 -6.90 1.03
C GLU A 47 -17.67 -5.49 0.58
N TRP A 48 -18.46 -4.87 -0.29
CA TRP A 48 -18.13 -3.60 -0.96
C TRP A 48 -17.80 -2.47 0.01
N ALA A 49 -18.57 -2.34 1.09
CA ALA A 49 -18.32 -1.32 2.11
C ALA A 49 -16.94 -1.50 2.77
N LYS A 50 -16.54 -2.74 3.05
CA LYS A 50 -15.21 -3.02 3.61
C LYS A 50 -14.12 -2.68 2.60
N ILE A 51 -14.27 -3.08 1.34
CA ILE A 51 -13.32 -2.74 0.26
C ILE A 51 -13.11 -1.23 0.16
N LYS A 52 -14.19 -0.43 0.17
CA LYS A 52 -14.09 1.04 0.16
C LYS A 52 -13.27 1.57 1.33
N VAL A 53 -13.52 1.08 2.54
CA VAL A 53 -12.78 1.50 3.74
C VAL A 53 -11.30 1.10 3.67
N ARG A 54 -10.98 -0.11 3.20
CA ARG A 54 -9.59 -0.58 3.04
C ARG A 54 -8.86 0.27 1.99
N CYS A 55 -9.48 0.51 0.83
CA CYS A 55 -8.92 1.36 -0.21
C CYS A 55 -8.70 2.79 0.29
N HIS A 56 -9.70 3.38 0.95
CA HIS A 56 -9.61 4.74 1.51
C HIS A 56 -8.39 4.91 2.43
N LYS A 57 -8.21 3.99 3.40
CA LYS A 57 -7.06 3.98 4.30
C LYS A 57 -5.75 3.74 3.53
N GLY A 58 -5.77 2.79 2.60
CA GLY A 58 -4.63 2.43 1.77
C GLY A 58 -4.12 3.60 0.92
N LYS A 59 -4.98 4.48 0.40
CA LYS A 59 -4.57 5.67 -0.36
C LYS A 59 -3.61 6.57 0.42
N SER A 60 -3.96 6.90 1.66
CA SER A 60 -3.10 7.73 2.51
C SER A 60 -1.75 7.05 2.73
N THR A 61 -1.75 5.75 3.04
CA THR A 61 -0.52 4.96 3.19
C THR A 61 0.35 4.97 1.94
N MET A 62 -0.23 4.70 0.76
CA MET A 62 0.50 4.72 -0.51
C MET A 62 1.09 6.10 -0.81
N SER A 63 0.42 7.17 -0.37
CA SER A 63 0.94 8.54 -0.53
C SER A 63 2.17 8.78 0.34
N TYR A 64 2.17 8.27 1.58
CA TYR A 64 3.30 8.42 2.51
C TYR A 64 4.57 7.70 2.04
N ILE A 65 4.42 6.61 1.28
CA ILE A 65 5.56 5.84 0.75
C ILE A 65 5.89 6.16 -0.70
N GLY A 66 5.19 7.11 -1.34
CA GLY A 66 5.44 7.51 -2.72
C GLY A 66 4.90 6.56 -3.79
N ALA A 67 4.09 5.55 -3.42
CA ALA A 67 3.46 4.59 -4.32
C ALA A 67 2.23 5.20 -5.05
N LEU A 68 2.44 6.27 -5.80
CA LEU A 68 1.36 7.11 -6.36
C LEU A 68 0.47 6.36 -7.37
N GLN A 69 1.02 5.42 -8.12
CA GLN A 69 0.25 4.61 -9.06
C GLN A 69 -0.74 3.70 -8.31
N VAL A 70 -0.28 3.02 -7.26
CA VAL A 70 -1.13 2.19 -6.40
C VAL A 70 -2.20 3.04 -5.72
N ARG A 71 -1.83 4.22 -5.20
CA ARG A 71 -2.79 5.18 -4.63
C ARG A 71 -3.92 5.50 -5.60
N LYS A 72 -3.61 5.75 -6.87
CA LYS A 72 -4.60 6.07 -7.91
C LYS A 72 -5.53 4.88 -8.19
N MET A 73 -4.98 3.67 -8.31
CA MET A 73 -5.81 2.46 -8.48
C MET A 73 -6.76 2.26 -7.29
N LEU A 74 -6.29 2.46 -6.06
CA LEU A 74 -7.16 2.37 -4.87
C LEU A 74 -8.28 3.43 -4.89
N GLU A 75 -8.02 4.62 -5.42
CA GLU A 75 -9.03 5.67 -5.58
C GLU A 75 -10.11 5.29 -6.59
N GLU A 76 -9.71 4.70 -7.72
CA GLU A 76 -10.63 4.18 -8.73
C GLU A 76 -11.49 3.04 -8.15
N ILE A 77 -10.86 2.09 -7.46
CA ILE A 77 -11.56 0.96 -6.81
C ILE A 77 -12.52 1.44 -5.71
N GLU A 78 -12.15 2.43 -4.90
CA GLU A 78 -13.02 2.96 -3.84
C GLU A 78 -14.32 3.56 -4.39
N SER A 79 -14.27 4.15 -5.60
CA SER A 79 -15.44 4.77 -6.21
C SER A 79 -16.51 3.72 -6.56
N ASP A 80 -16.11 2.61 -7.17
CA ASP A 80 -16.96 1.49 -7.57
C ASP A 80 -16.21 0.14 -7.44
N PRO A 81 -16.17 -0.47 -6.24
CA PRO A 81 -15.42 -1.69 -6.00
C PRO A 81 -15.91 -2.89 -6.80
N GLU A 82 -17.22 -2.98 -7.04
CA GLU A 82 -17.82 -4.12 -7.72
C GLU A 82 -17.37 -4.15 -9.19
N THR A 83 -17.37 -3.00 -9.86
CA THR A 83 -17.01 -2.93 -11.27
C THR A 83 -15.50 -2.81 -11.49
N ILE A 84 -14.80 -2.02 -10.67
CA ILE A 84 -13.42 -1.60 -10.95
C ILE A 84 -12.39 -2.60 -10.39
N TYR A 85 -12.62 -3.17 -9.20
CA TYR A 85 -11.65 -4.10 -8.60
C TYR A 85 -11.25 -5.25 -9.54
N PRO A 86 -12.16 -5.96 -10.24
CA PRO A 86 -11.80 -7.05 -11.14
C PRO A 86 -10.86 -6.62 -12.28
N GLN A 87 -10.96 -5.37 -12.72
CA GLN A 87 -10.17 -4.83 -13.82
C GLN A 87 -8.73 -4.54 -13.39
N HIS A 88 -8.53 -4.26 -12.09
CA HIS A 88 -7.22 -3.92 -11.52
C HIS A 88 -6.65 -5.03 -10.63
N ARG A 89 -7.40 -6.10 -10.33
CA ARG A 89 -7.05 -7.12 -9.33
C ARG A 89 -5.63 -7.63 -9.48
N ASP A 90 -5.29 -8.15 -10.65
CA ASP A 90 -3.99 -8.80 -10.86
C ASP A 90 -2.84 -7.79 -10.74
N GLN A 91 -2.97 -6.63 -11.38
CA GLN A 91 -1.97 -5.56 -11.30
C GLN A 91 -1.82 -5.04 -9.88
N LEU A 92 -2.93 -4.83 -9.16
CA LEU A 92 -2.90 -4.37 -7.78
C LEU A 92 -2.18 -5.40 -6.89
N MET A 93 -2.48 -6.69 -7.01
CA MET A 93 -1.82 -7.72 -6.20
C MET A 93 -0.32 -7.79 -6.48
N GLN A 94 0.09 -7.68 -7.74
CA GLN A 94 1.49 -7.61 -8.13
C GLN A 94 2.19 -6.37 -7.56
N ASP A 95 1.55 -5.20 -7.66
CA ASP A 95 2.08 -3.94 -7.15
C ASP A 95 2.20 -3.97 -5.62
N LEU A 96 1.19 -4.50 -4.91
CA LEU A 96 1.24 -4.64 -3.46
C LEU A 96 2.34 -5.61 -3.01
N GLN A 97 2.60 -6.67 -3.77
CA GLN A 97 3.72 -7.57 -3.48
C GLN A 97 5.06 -6.84 -3.69
N THR A 98 5.20 -6.08 -4.77
CA THR A 98 6.39 -5.27 -5.03
C THR A 98 6.60 -4.23 -3.92
N VAL A 99 5.51 -3.60 -3.44
CA VAL A 99 5.56 -2.68 -2.29
C VAL A 99 6.01 -3.39 -1.01
N ASP A 100 5.53 -4.60 -0.71
CA ASP A 100 5.99 -5.39 0.44
C ASP A 100 7.50 -5.64 0.37
N GLU A 101 7.99 -6.11 -0.78
CA GLU A 101 9.40 -6.40 -1.03
C GLU A 101 10.27 -5.13 -0.88
N GLU A 102 9.82 -4.01 -1.44
CA GLU A 102 10.55 -2.74 -1.39
C GLU A 102 10.58 -2.12 0.00
N LEU A 103 9.48 -2.21 0.76
CA LEU A 103 9.44 -1.74 2.15
C LEU A 103 10.31 -2.60 3.07
N ARG A 104 10.35 -3.92 2.86
CA ARG A 104 11.30 -4.81 3.55
C ARG A 104 12.74 -4.49 3.19
N PHE A 105 13.01 -4.22 1.91
CA PHE A 105 14.32 -3.79 1.46
C PHE A 105 14.73 -2.46 2.12
N PHE A 106 13.82 -1.49 2.22
CA PHE A 106 14.05 -0.24 2.93
C PHE A 106 14.47 -0.45 4.39
N LEU A 107 13.78 -1.34 5.12
CA LEU A 107 14.14 -1.67 6.51
C LEU A 107 15.52 -2.34 6.60
N ASN A 108 15.87 -3.20 5.63
CA ASN A 108 17.15 -3.92 5.64
C ASN A 108 18.34 -3.06 5.22
N GLU A 109 18.16 -2.05 4.36
CA GLU A 109 19.23 -1.14 3.93
C GLU A 109 19.87 -0.37 5.09
N GLN A 110 19.14 -0.17 6.20
CA GLN A 110 19.63 0.61 7.34
C GLN A 110 20.40 -0.22 8.38
N PHE A 111 20.49 -1.55 8.20
CA PHE A 111 21.30 -2.44 9.04
C PHE A 111 22.56 -2.94 8.33
N GLY A 112 22.91 -2.36 7.17
CA GLY A 112 24.06 -2.70 6.33
C GLY A 112 25.17 -1.66 6.32
#